data_AF-W4V5V8-F1
#
_entry.id   AF-W4V5V8-F1
#
_cell.length_a   1.000
_cell.length_b   1.000
_cell.length_c   1.000
_cell.angle_alpha   90.00
_cell.angle_beta   90.00
_cell.angle_gamma   90.00
#
_symmetry.space_group_name_H-M   'P 1'
#
loop_
_entity.id
_entity.type
_entity.pdbx_description
1 polymer ?
#
loop_
_entity_poly.entity_id
_entity_poly.type
_entity_poly.pdbx_seq_one_letter_code
_entity_poly.pdbx_strand_id
1 'polypeptide(L)'
;MTSGGKEGINLSLVYYNSISGTVSLPEGIAPKEGVTFTVIAANSKNKRETIVTIPSGKSSASYNIYIPDGYGYKVYYVMDPDIKYVDKGFYAGTETAVDEKEAATVDVNGGSVTDINLTIIAKRAISGTISLKGGEKAPQEGLAVRVTALGGDEQIVVIPYGKSSVTYTLNVIPNAAAEGYKVKFETTKNYGYVGYGYFTKDGSVRSEAKAEFVDVSRGDKDNINFELTRLRTIKGTVRLPEGASASRDVTVTIIASNSIDSADTVAYIPKGAKEASYTLSVPPNDDNDEYKVRYENWYDNSFADIGYYGSSETVRSADLAKGVNVRKENAGGINLTLIAKKTVSGKISLPYGTAPKGGLTVTVYAENNTDKQVSYVTIPEGKSSMDYSLSVPVGKGYRVGYEMSIKNDFVPWGYYGPTVRSLCPITHI
;
A
#
# COMPACT_ATOMS: atom_id res chain seq x y z
N MET A 1 37.84 23.53 38.94
CA MET A 1 38.70 24.73 38.92
C MET A 1 38.99 25.11 40.37
N THR A 2 40.25 25.05 40.79
CA THR A 2 40.70 25.57 42.09
C THR A 2 40.89 27.08 42.01
N SER A 3 40.44 27.78 43.06
CA SER A 3 40.23 29.22 43.16
C SER A 3 41.52 30.02 43.42
N GLY A 4 42.50 29.93 42.52
CA GLY A 4 43.67 30.82 42.51
C GLY A 4 43.97 31.25 41.08
N GLY A 5 43.92 32.55 40.80
CA GLY A 5 44.27 33.10 39.48
C GLY A 5 45.70 32.70 39.10
N LYS A 6 45.89 32.24 37.86
CA LYS A 6 47.21 31.92 37.30
C LYS A 6 47.67 33.08 36.41
N GLU A 7 48.78 33.71 36.78
CA GLU A 7 49.50 34.66 35.93
C GLU A 7 50.58 33.94 35.10
N GLY A 8 51.04 34.55 33.99
CA GLY A 8 52.07 33.97 33.12
C GLY A 8 51.58 32.90 32.13
N ILE A 9 50.27 32.82 31.85
CA ILE A 9 49.74 31.94 30.79
C ILE A 9 50.05 32.58 29.42
N ASN A 10 51.07 32.04 28.75
CA ASN A 10 51.41 32.41 27.38
C ASN A 10 50.56 31.60 26.40
N LEU A 11 49.85 32.28 25.50
CA LEU A 11 49.15 31.66 24.37
C LEU A 11 49.99 31.81 23.11
N SER A 12 50.12 30.73 22.35
CA SER A 12 50.73 30.75 21.01
C SER A 12 49.64 30.59 19.96
N LEU A 13 49.72 31.39 18.90
CA LEU A 13 48.86 31.22 17.73
C LEU A 13 49.26 29.94 17.01
N VAL A 14 48.26 29.12 16.67
CA VAL A 14 48.46 27.90 15.88
C VAL A 14 48.18 28.24 14.42
N TYR A 15 49.11 27.90 13.53
CA TYR A 15 48.93 28.08 12.09
C TYR A 15 47.87 27.12 11.55
N TYR A 16 47.14 27.54 10.53
CA TYR A 16 46.32 26.63 9.75
C TYR A 16 47.20 25.72 8.92
N ASN A 17 46.83 24.44 8.88
CA ASN A 17 47.21 23.56 7.78
C ASN A 17 46.18 23.71 6.66
N SER A 18 46.42 23.02 5.55
CA SER A 18 45.52 23.06 4.42
C SER A 18 45.20 21.68 3.87
N ILE A 19 44.00 21.56 3.30
CA ILE A 19 43.59 20.43 2.47
C ILE A 19 43.35 20.99 1.07
N SER A 20 44.05 20.42 0.09
CA SER A 20 43.98 20.87 -1.30
C SER A 20 43.85 19.71 -2.28
N GLY A 21 43.31 20.03 -3.45
CA GLY A 21 43.13 19.10 -4.54
C GLY A 21 42.32 19.75 -5.66
N THR A 22 41.63 18.92 -6.44
CA THR A 22 40.80 19.36 -7.56
C THR A 22 39.37 18.88 -7.43
N VAL A 23 38.42 19.69 -7.89
CA VAL A 23 37.06 19.25 -8.19
C VAL A 23 36.93 19.16 -9.70
N SER A 24 36.43 18.03 -10.21
CA SER A 24 36.31 17.75 -11.64
C SER A 24 34.91 17.28 -12.03
N LEU A 25 34.49 17.61 -13.26
CA LEU A 25 33.31 17.03 -13.87
C LEU A 25 33.57 15.55 -14.20
N PRO A 26 32.54 14.70 -14.12
CA PRO A 26 32.70 13.28 -14.43
C PRO A 26 33.09 13.08 -15.89
N GLU A 27 32.54 13.91 -16.79
CA GLU A 27 32.87 13.96 -18.20
C GLU A 27 32.68 15.37 -18.77
N GLY A 28 33.39 15.68 -19.85
CA GLY A 28 33.19 16.91 -20.62
C GLY A 28 33.76 18.18 -19.97
N ILE A 29 33.15 19.32 -20.31
CA ILE A 29 33.55 20.66 -19.88
C ILE A 29 32.35 21.44 -19.33
N ALA A 30 32.62 22.37 -18.43
CA ALA A 30 31.59 23.19 -17.80
C ALA A 30 30.89 24.11 -18.82
N PRO A 31 29.57 24.36 -18.65
CA PRO A 31 28.79 25.21 -19.53
C PRO A 31 29.21 26.69 -19.41
N LYS A 32 28.52 27.59 -20.12
CA LYS A 32 28.91 29.01 -20.23
C LYS A 32 28.99 29.72 -18.87
N GLU A 33 28.09 29.33 -17.97
CA GLU A 33 27.95 29.80 -16.61
C GLU A 33 28.97 29.17 -15.62
N GLY A 34 29.74 28.17 -16.06
CA GLY A 34 30.56 27.35 -15.17
C GLY A 34 29.73 26.40 -14.31
N VAL A 35 30.36 25.70 -13.38
CA VAL A 35 29.64 24.95 -12.34
C VAL A 35 30.25 25.27 -10.98
N THR A 36 29.41 25.65 -10.01
CA THR A 36 29.84 26.15 -8.70
C THR A 36 29.45 25.18 -7.59
N PHE A 37 30.36 24.97 -6.66
CA PHE A 37 30.22 24.06 -5.53
C PHE A 37 30.83 24.69 -4.28
N THR A 38 30.37 24.25 -3.13
CA THR A 38 31.04 24.48 -1.86
C THR A 38 31.80 23.22 -1.49
N VAL A 39 33.13 23.29 -1.38
CA VAL A 39 33.95 22.20 -0.86
C VAL A 39 34.13 22.40 0.64
N ILE A 40 33.82 21.37 1.41
CA ILE A 40 33.77 21.41 2.87
C ILE A 40 34.73 20.36 3.42
N ALA A 41 35.52 20.74 4.42
CA ALA A 41 36.28 19.83 5.28
C ALA A 41 35.74 19.92 6.71
N ALA A 42 35.29 18.79 7.27
CA ALA A 42 34.70 18.75 8.60
C ALA A 42 35.13 17.53 9.40
N ASN A 43 35.40 17.71 10.69
CA ASN A 43 35.53 16.62 11.68
C ASN A 43 34.61 16.91 12.88
N SER A 44 34.78 16.17 13.99
CA SER A 44 33.95 16.33 15.19
C SER A 44 34.08 17.68 15.90
N LYS A 45 35.08 18.50 15.57
CA LYS A 45 35.38 19.77 16.27
C LYS A 45 35.38 20.98 15.34
N ASN A 46 35.80 20.79 14.09
CA ASN A 46 36.12 21.86 13.15
C ASN A 46 35.37 21.63 11.83
N LYS A 47 34.88 22.72 11.25
CA LYS A 47 34.31 22.77 9.90
C LYS A 47 34.82 24.02 9.19
N ARG A 48 35.31 23.85 7.97
CA ARG A 48 35.72 24.93 7.07
C ARG A 48 35.25 24.62 5.65
N GLU A 49 35.04 25.66 4.87
CA GLU A 49 34.52 25.54 3.52
C GLU A 49 35.11 26.60 2.59
N THR A 50 35.11 26.32 1.30
CA THR A 50 35.50 27.24 0.24
C THR A 50 34.58 27.05 -0.96
N ILE A 51 34.29 28.13 -1.67
CA ILE A 51 33.49 28.10 -2.88
C ILE A 51 34.44 27.89 -4.07
N VAL A 52 34.12 26.93 -4.92
CA VAL A 52 34.91 26.54 -6.09
C VAL A 52 34.01 26.58 -7.31
N THR A 53 34.46 27.25 -8.36
CA THR A 53 33.77 27.27 -9.66
C THR A 53 34.66 26.63 -10.71
N ILE A 54 34.18 25.59 -11.38
CA ILE A 54 34.77 25.07 -12.62
C ILE A 54 34.42 26.07 -13.73
N PRO A 55 35.40 26.82 -14.29
CA PRO A 55 35.11 27.85 -15.28
C PRO A 55 34.60 27.25 -16.59
N SER A 56 33.85 28.04 -17.35
CA SER A 56 33.38 27.62 -18.68
C SER A 56 34.51 27.07 -19.56
N GLY A 57 34.24 25.95 -20.22
CA GLY A 57 35.21 25.30 -21.09
C GLY A 57 36.32 24.54 -20.36
N LYS A 58 36.28 24.47 -19.02
CA LYS A 58 37.18 23.65 -18.20
C LYS A 58 36.46 22.41 -17.67
N SER A 59 37.21 21.35 -17.42
CA SER A 59 36.70 20.11 -16.81
C SER A 59 36.95 20.05 -15.30
N SER A 60 37.78 20.94 -14.75
CA SER A 60 38.13 20.94 -13.33
C SER A 60 38.58 22.31 -12.82
N ALA A 61 38.62 22.44 -11.50
CA ALA A 61 39.19 23.58 -10.78
C ALA A 61 39.91 23.10 -9.51
N SER A 62 41.04 23.73 -9.19
CA SER A 62 41.75 23.48 -7.93
C SER A 62 41.07 24.18 -6.77
N TYR A 63 41.18 23.61 -5.58
CA TYR A 63 40.70 24.21 -4.35
C TYR A 63 41.74 24.10 -3.24
N ASN A 64 41.63 25.00 -2.26
CA ASN A 64 42.42 24.97 -1.06
C ASN A 64 41.56 25.41 0.13
N ILE A 65 41.51 24.60 1.19
CA ILE A 65 40.81 24.91 2.43
C ILE A 65 41.85 25.06 3.52
N TYR A 66 41.81 26.17 4.28
CA TYR A 66 42.64 26.40 5.46
C TYR A 66 41.89 25.97 6.73
N ILE A 67 42.52 25.10 7.52
CA ILE A 67 41.84 24.26 8.51
C ILE A 67 42.75 24.01 9.72
N PRO A 68 42.22 24.00 10.96
CA PRO A 68 43.02 23.68 12.14
C PRO A 68 43.63 22.29 12.06
N ASP A 69 44.81 22.13 12.66
CA ASP A 69 45.43 20.83 12.90
C ASP A 69 44.44 19.86 13.58
N GLY A 70 44.41 18.61 13.12
CA GLY A 70 43.48 17.62 13.63
C GLY A 70 43.35 16.38 12.74
N TYR A 71 42.56 15.43 13.25
CA TYR A 71 42.33 14.12 12.65
C TYR A 71 40.88 13.98 12.19
N GLY A 72 40.63 13.05 11.28
CA GLY A 72 39.30 12.58 10.96
C GLY A 72 38.47 13.55 10.13
N TYR A 73 39.09 14.39 9.30
CA TYR A 73 38.34 15.28 8.43
C TYR A 73 37.71 14.50 7.28
N LYS A 74 36.40 14.65 7.10
CA LYS A 74 35.70 14.25 5.88
C LYS A 74 35.67 15.44 4.94
N VAL A 75 36.02 15.19 3.68
CA VAL A 75 36.02 16.20 2.62
C VAL A 75 34.90 15.88 1.65
N TYR A 76 34.06 16.85 1.33
CA TYR A 76 32.90 16.65 0.45
C TYR A 76 32.53 17.94 -0.27
N TYR A 77 31.85 17.81 -1.41
CA TYR A 77 31.25 18.94 -2.10
C TYR A 77 29.75 19.01 -1.79
N VAL A 78 29.19 20.22 -1.88
CA VAL A 78 27.76 20.48 -1.94
C VAL A 78 27.49 21.47 -3.07
N MET A 79 26.41 21.31 -3.81
CA MET A 79 25.93 22.27 -4.81
C MET A 79 24.42 22.45 -4.72
N ASP A 80 23.90 23.48 -5.39
CA ASP A 80 22.47 23.63 -5.56
C ASP A 80 21.89 22.44 -6.35
N PRO A 81 20.62 22.05 -6.09
CA PRO A 81 19.99 20.94 -6.78
C PRO A 81 20.07 21.09 -8.31
N ASP A 82 20.72 20.12 -8.95
CA ASP A 82 20.97 20.09 -10.38
C ASP A 82 20.34 18.84 -11.01
N ILE A 83 19.92 18.94 -12.28
CA ILE A 83 19.27 17.84 -12.98
C ILE A 83 20.28 16.78 -13.49
N LYS A 84 21.55 17.13 -13.65
CA LYS A 84 22.63 16.28 -14.18
C LYS A 84 23.53 15.73 -13.08
N TYR A 85 23.71 16.46 -11.98
CA TYR A 85 24.68 16.10 -10.95
C TYR A 85 24.02 15.82 -9.59
N VAL A 86 24.67 14.96 -8.82
CA VAL A 86 24.33 14.73 -7.41
C VAL A 86 24.75 15.95 -6.62
N ASP A 87 23.87 16.44 -5.76
CA ASP A 87 24.03 17.67 -4.99
C ASP A 87 25.10 17.58 -3.88
N LYS A 88 25.44 16.36 -3.45
CA LYS A 88 26.46 16.10 -2.44
C LYS A 88 27.27 14.84 -2.74
N GLY A 89 28.59 14.93 -2.59
CA GLY A 89 29.49 13.78 -2.76
C GLY A 89 30.72 13.88 -1.86
N PHE A 90 31.18 12.73 -1.34
CA PHE A 90 32.23 12.61 -0.35
C PHE A 90 33.51 12.01 -0.94
N TYR A 91 34.65 12.55 -0.56
CA TYR A 91 35.94 11.95 -0.88
C TYR A 91 36.05 10.56 -0.25
N ALA A 92 36.30 9.54 -1.07
CA ALA A 92 36.41 8.14 -0.68
C ALA A 92 37.81 7.56 -0.98
N GLY A 93 38.84 8.41 -0.95
CA GLY A 93 40.25 8.01 -1.17
C GLY A 93 40.69 8.11 -2.62
N THR A 94 40.08 7.34 -3.53
CA THR A 94 40.39 7.40 -4.97
C THR A 94 39.25 7.92 -5.82
N GLU A 95 38.05 7.91 -5.27
CA GLU A 95 36.83 8.32 -5.95
C GLU A 95 35.95 9.20 -5.05
N THR A 96 34.75 9.52 -5.54
CA THR A 96 33.76 10.27 -4.79
C THR A 96 32.52 9.41 -4.61
N ALA A 97 32.10 9.23 -3.37
CA ALA A 97 30.97 8.41 -2.97
C ALA A 97 29.74 9.27 -2.63
N VAL A 98 28.55 8.69 -2.78
CA VAL A 98 27.30 9.33 -2.36
C VAL A 98 27.08 9.15 -0.86
N ASP A 99 27.39 7.97 -0.31
CA ASP A 99 27.20 7.67 1.11
C ASP A 99 28.36 8.21 1.95
N GLU A 100 28.02 8.97 2.99
CA GLU A 100 28.98 9.47 3.97
C GLU A 100 29.76 8.36 4.69
N LYS A 101 29.19 7.15 4.80
CA LYS A 101 29.85 6.00 5.43
C LYS A 101 31.06 5.51 4.65
N GLU A 102 31.10 5.77 3.34
CA GLU A 102 32.22 5.44 2.46
C GLU A 102 33.29 6.54 2.45
N ALA A 103 33.03 7.68 3.12
CA ALA A 103 33.95 8.80 3.15
C ALA A 103 35.26 8.42 3.85
N ALA A 104 36.38 8.63 3.15
CA ALA A 104 37.71 8.51 3.71
C ALA A 104 37.99 9.68 4.66
N THR A 105 38.76 9.41 5.72
CA THR A 105 39.24 10.43 6.65
C THR A 105 40.57 11.00 6.19
N VAL A 106 40.70 12.32 6.31
CA VAL A 106 41.93 13.07 6.04
C VAL A 106 42.45 13.63 7.36
N ASP A 107 43.72 13.32 7.66
CA ASP A 107 44.40 13.82 8.84
C ASP A 107 45.37 14.94 8.44
N VAL A 108 45.25 16.09 9.07
CA VAL A 108 46.13 17.25 8.84
C VAL A 108 47.02 17.51 10.05
N ASN A 109 47.32 16.46 10.83
CA ASN A 109 48.23 16.56 11.96
C ASN A 109 49.67 16.55 11.46
N GLY A 110 50.40 17.64 11.71
CA GLY A 110 51.81 17.75 11.32
C GLY A 110 52.08 18.23 9.90
N GLY A 111 51.04 18.64 9.14
CA GLY A 111 51.23 19.30 7.85
C GLY A 111 49.96 19.47 7.01
N SER A 112 50.11 20.19 5.90
CA SER A 112 49.08 20.29 4.87
C SER A 112 49.03 19.03 4.01
N VAL A 113 47.82 18.65 3.58
CA VAL A 113 47.56 17.49 2.71
C VAL A 113 47.14 17.97 1.32
N THR A 114 47.65 17.28 0.31
CA THR A 114 47.38 17.54 -1.12
C THR A 114 46.74 16.31 -1.75
N ASP A 115 46.37 16.40 -3.03
CA ASP A 115 45.78 15.30 -3.82
C ASP A 115 44.45 14.74 -3.30
N ILE A 116 43.72 15.54 -2.52
CA ILE A 116 42.34 15.22 -2.14
C ILE A 116 41.43 15.65 -3.28
N ASN A 117 41.22 14.76 -4.24
CA ASN A 117 40.47 15.06 -5.46
C ASN A 117 39.02 14.60 -5.36
N LEU A 118 38.09 15.43 -5.82
CA LEU A 118 36.67 15.14 -5.92
C LEU A 118 36.27 15.09 -7.40
N THR A 119 35.51 14.07 -7.76
CA THR A 119 34.83 14.00 -9.06
C THR A 119 33.34 14.12 -8.80
N ILE A 120 32.69 15.08 -9.44
CA ILE A 120 31.25 15.29 -9.28
C ILE A 120 30.53 14.06 -9.81
N ILE A 121 29.55 13.57 -9.06
CA ILE A 121 28.81 12.36 -9.42
C ILE A 121 27.70 12.76 -10.38
N ALA A 122 27.67 12.13 -11.57
CA ALA A 122 26.55 12.28 -12.50
C ALA A 122 25.33 11.49 -12.02
N LYS A 123 24.14 12.09 -12.15
CA LYS A 123 22.88 11.37 -12.11
C LYS A 123 22.78 10.41 -13.30
N ARG A 124 21.99 9.36 -13.13
CA ARG A 124 21.71 8.33 -14.12
C ARG A 124 20.31 8.49 -14.67
N ALA A 125 20.14 8.22 -15.94
CA ALA A 125 18.85 8.23 -16.60
C ALA A 125 18.15 6.88 -16.45
N ILE A 126 16.88 6.90 -16.04
CA ILE A 126 15.94 5.80 -16.26
C ILE A 126 14.94 6.25 -17.32
N SER A 127 14.91 5.57 -18.45
CA SER A 127 14.14 5.97 -19.62
C SER A 127 13.27 4.86 -20.17
N GLY A 128 12.18 5.27 -20.81
CA GLY A 128 11.27 4.36 -21.48
C GLY A 128 10.06 5.08 -22.06
N THR A 129 9.03 4.31 -22.35
CA THR A 129 7.83 4.76 -23.05
C THR A 129 6.58 4.42 -22.25
N ILE A 130 5.66 5.38 -22.14
CA ILE A 130 4.27 5.12 -21.76
C ILE A 130 3.46 4.97 -23.05
N SER A 131 2.74 3.86 -23.18
CA SER A 131 1.97 3.52 -24.39
C SER A 131 0.55 3.06 -24.07
N LEU A 132 -0.36 3.19 -25.03
CA LEU A 132 -1.73 2.66 -24.93
C LEU A 132 -1.80 1.29 -25.60
N LYS A 133 -2.36 0.30 -24.88
CA LYS A 133 -2.50 -1.06 -25.39
C LYS A 133 -3.25 -1.12 -26.71
N GLY A 134 -2.81 -2.01 -27.61
CA GLY A 134 -3.48 -2.24 -28.89
C GLY A 134 -3.43 -1.05 -29.86
N GLY A 135 -2.56 -0.07 -29.61
CA GLY A 135 -2.41 1.10 -30.48
C GLY A 135 -3.53 2.12 -30.37
N GLU A 136 -4.33 2.07 -29.29
CA GLU A 136 -5.34 3.07 -28.96
C GLU A 136 -4.76 4.50 -29.00
N LYS A 137 -5.62 5.49 -29.23
CA LYS A 137 -5.22 6.90 -29.31
C LYS A 137 -5.72 7.68 -28.10
N ALA A 138 -4.87 8.55 -27.58
CA ALA A 138 -5.21 9.43 -26.47
C ALA A 138 -6.36 10.39 -26.85
N PRO A 139 -7.22 10.74 -25.88
CA PRO A 139 -8.36 11.62 -26.09
C PRO A 139 -7.92 13.07 -26.35
N GLN A 140 -8.87 13.96 -26.65
CA GLN A 140 -8.60 15.34 -27.11
C GLN A 140 -7.75 16.15 -26.12
N GLU A 141 -7.95 15.94 -24.83
CA GLU A 141 -7.16 16.58 -23.78
C GLU A 141 -5.78 15.94 -23.53
N GLY A 142 -5.43 14.90 -24.29
CA GLY A 142 -4.27 14.06 -24.04
C GLY A 142 -4.47 13.13 -22.84
N LEU A 143 -3.41 12.39 -22.50
CA LEU A 143 -3.41 11.48 -21.35
C LEU A 143 -2.17 11.74 -20.50
N ALA A 144 -2.36 12.40 -19.36
CA ALA A 144 -1.27 12.75 -18.44
C ALA A 144 -0.99 11.62 -17.44
N VAL A 145 0.27 11.20 -17.39
CA VAL A 145 0.78 10.09 -16.57
C VAL A 145 1.99 10.57 -15.78
N ARG A 146 1.94 10.35 -14.48
CA ARG A 146 3.07 10.51 -13.58
C ARG A 146 3.90 9.23 -13.60
N VAL A 147 5.21 9.35 -13.75
CA VAL A 147 6.16 8.25 -13.68
C VAL A 147 7.14 8.56 -12.57
N THR A 148 7.32 7.62 -11.65
CA THR A 148 8.11 7.83 -10.43
C THR A 148 9.10 6.70 -10.25
N ALA A 149 10.37 7.01 -10.03
CA ALA A 149 11.34 6.11 -9.43
C ALA A 149 11.26 6.29 -7.92
N LEU A 150 10.84 5.27 -7.16
CA LEU A 150 10.64 5.39 -5.72
C LEU A 150 11.95 5.74 -5.01
N GLY A 151 11.94 6.81 -4.21
CA GLY A 151 13.15 7.34 -3.56
C GLY A 151 14.10 8.09 -4.52
N GLY A 152 13.69 8.31 -5.76
CA GLY A 152 14.43 9.03 -6.78
C GLY A 152 13.61 10.19 -7.37
N ASP A 153 13.56 10.23 -8.70
CA ASP A 153 12.95 11.31 -9.47
C ASP A 153 11.50 10.99 -9.91
N GLU A 154 10.77 12.03 -10.26
CA GLU A 154 9.39 11.97 -10.74
C GLU A 154 9.18 12.90 -11.93
N GLN A 155 8.44 12.43 -12.93
CA GLN A 155 8.06 13.23 -14.10
C GLN A 155 6.59 13.01 -14.45
N ILE A 156 5.89 14.07 -14.83
CA ILE A 156 4.58 13.98 -15.49
C ILE A 156 4.80 14.13 -17.00
N VAL A 157 4.38 13.14 -17.77
CA VAL A 157 4.37 13.15 -19.23
C VAL A 157 2.95 13.07 -19.77
N VAL A 158 2.73 13.59 -20.97
CA VAL A 158 1.40 13.61 -21.60
C VAL A 158 1.49 12.89 -22.94
N ILE A 159 0.68 11.83 -23.13
CA ILE A 159 0.45 11.28 -24.47
C ILE A 159 -0.43 12.29 -25.22
N PRO A 160 0.08 12.92 -26.31
CA PRO A 160 -0.68 13.95 -27.01
C PRO A 160 -1.93 13.37 -27.71
N TYR A 161 -2.94 14.21 -27.95
CA TYR A 161 -4.12 13.84 -28.71
C TYR A 161 -3.78 13.10 -30.02
N GLY A 162 -4.46 11.99 -30.29
CA GLY A 162 -4.27 11.21 -31.51
C GLY A 162 -2.96 10.41 -31.54
N LYS A 163 -2.11 10.51 -30.51
CA LYS A 163 -0.92 9.67 -30.33
C LYS A 163 -1.24 8.49 -29.42
N SER A 164 -0.40 7.46 -29.50
CA SER A 164 -0.54 6.21 -28.73
C SER A 164 0.57 6.03 -27.69
N SER A 165 1.55 6.93 -27.65
CA SER A 165 2.67 6.83 -26.72
C SER A 165 3.41 8.15 -26.52
N VAL A 166 4.22 8.21 -25.46
CA VAL A 166 5.16 9.29 -25.14
C VAL A 166 6.38 8.71 -24.42
N THR A 167 7.57 9.26 -24.64
CA THR A 167 8.79 8.89 -23.93
C THR A 167 8.92 9.67 -22.62
N TYR A 168 9.61 9.09 -21.65
CA TYR A 168 9.95 9.76 -20.38
C TYR A 168 11.41 9.51 -20.01
N THR A 169 11.94 10.35 -19.11
CA THR A 169 13.29 10.17 -18.54
C THR A 169 13.30 10.71 -17.12
N LEU A 170 13.73 9.86 -16.18
CA LEU A 170 13.93 10.18 -14.78
C LEU A 170 15.44 10.28 -14.49
N ASN A 171 15.87 11.32 -13.79
CA ASN A 171 17.29 11.52 -13.43
C ASN A 171 17.51 11.19 -11.96
N VAL A 172 18.03 10.00 -11.69
CA VAL A 172 18.22 9.45 -10.35
C VAL A 172 19.69 9.43 -9.95
N ILE A 173 19.97 9.33 -8.66
CA ILE A 173 21.33 9.13 -8.16
C ILE A 173 21.76 7.68 -8.48
N PRO A 174 23.04 7.40 -8.79
CA PRO A 174 23.50 6.01 -8.88
C PRO A 174 23.18 5.24 -7.58
N ASN A 175 22.50 4.10 -7.68
CA ASN A 175 22.20 3.26 -6.52
C ASN A 175 23.39 2.36 -6.15
N ALA A 176 23.43 1.92 -4.89
CA ALA A 176 24.31 0.83 -4.48
C ALA A 176 23.91 -0.48 -5.18
N ALA A 177 24.87 -1.39 -5.33
CA ALA A 177 24.60 -2.69 -5.94
C ALA A 177 23.48 -3.42 -5.18
N ALA A 178 22.49 -3.95 -5.91
CA ALA A 178 21.27 -4.58 -5.38
C ALA A 178 20.23 -3.66 -4.72
N GLU A 179 20.43 -2.34 -4.72
CA GLU A 179 19.48 -1.34 -4.19
C GLU A 179 18.82 -0.51 -5.32
N GLY A 180 18.43 -1.16 -6.42
CA GLY A 180 17.85 -0.47 -7.57
C GLY A 180 16.54 0.26 -7.27
N TYR A 181 16.03 0.99 -8.25
CA TYR A 181 14.78 1.74 -8.14
C TYR A 181 13.59 0.87 -8.53
N LYS A 182 12.49 0.93 -7.77
CA LYS A 182 11.19 0.50 -8.27
C LYS A 182 10.57 1.66 -9.03
N VAL A 183 10.12 1.40 -10.26
CA VAL A 183 9.49 2.42 -11.11
C VAL A 183 8.01 2.15 -11.20
N LYS A 184 7.18 3.19 -11.07
CA LYS A 184 5.72 3.09 -11.24
C LYS A 184 5.18 4.16 -12.17
N PHE A 185 4.03 3.88 -12.76
CA PHE A 185 3.19 4.88 -13.40
C PHE A 185 1.93 5.14 -12.57
N GLU A 186 1.35 6.32 -12.71
CA GLU A 186 0.04 6.69 -12.17
C GLU A 186 -0.67 7.65 -13.13
N THR A 187 -1.91 7.32 -13.51
CA THR A 187 -2.76 8.22 -14.30
C THR A 187 -3.29 9.33 -13.42
N THR A 188 -3.20 10.57 -13.88
CA THR A 188 -3.57 11.78 -13.10
C THR A 188 -5.07 11.97 -12.88
N LYS A 189 -5.92 11.26 -13.63
CA LYS A 189 -7.38 11.23 -13.49
C LYS A 189 -7.92 9.92 -14.07
N ASN A 190 -9.22 9.69 -13.93
CA ASN A 190 -9.85 8.52 -14.53
C ASN A 190 -10.03 8.70 -16.05
N TYR A 191 -9.15 8.06 -16.83
CA TYR A 191 -9.22 7.99 -18.30
C TYR A 191 -9.85 6.66 -18.79
N GLY A 192 -10.38 5.83 -17.89
CA GLY A 192 -10.83 4.46 -18.20
C GLY A 192 -9.69 3.43 -18.35
N TYR A 193 -8.47 3.81 -17.99
CA TYR A 193 -7.30 2.92 -17.88
C TYR A 193 -7.07 2.54 -16.43
N VAL A 194 -6.26 1.50 -16.21
CA VAL A 194 -5.76 1.14 -14.88
C VAL A 194 -5.03 2.35 -14.27
N GLY A 195 -5.36 2.66 -13.02
CA GLY A 195 -4.92 3.90 -12.38
C GLY A 195 -3.41 3.98 -12.10
N TYR A 196 -2.76 2.86 -11.83
CA TYR A 196 -1.31 2.80 -11.59
C TYR A 196 -0.73 1.42 -11.87
N GLY A 197 0.59 1.28 -11.83
CA GLY A 197 1.26 -0.02 -11.87
C GLY A 197 2.76 0.12 -11.72
N TYR A 198 3.39 -0.93 -11.21
CA TYR A 198 4.84 -1.03 -11.03
C TYR A 198 5.48 -1.82 -12.15
N PHE A 199 6.69 -1.42 -12.53
CA PHE A 199 7.42 -2.01 -13.62
C PHE A 199 7.82 -3.46 -13.34
N THR A 200 7.66 -4.31 -14.35
CA THR A 200 8.32 -5.60 -14.49
C THR A 200 8.73 -5.77 -15.96
N LYS A 201 9.64 -6.69 -16.27
CA LYS A 201 10.04 -6.95 -17.66
C LYS A 201 8.89 -7.48 -18.52
N ASP A 202 7.94 -8.15 -17.89
CA ASP A 202 6.74 -8.70 -18.54
C ASP A 202 5.58 -7.69 -18.61
N GLY A 203 5.79 -6.45 -18.19
CA GLY A 203 4.81 -5.36 -18.26
C GLY A 203 4.67 -4.61 -16.94
N SER A 204 3.52 -4.74 -16.29
CA SER A 204 3.27 -4.08 -15.02
C SER A 204 2.47 -4.93 -14.06
N VAL A 205 2.78 -4.80 -12.77
CA VAL A 205 2.04 -5.42 -11.66
C VAL A 205 1.43 -4.36 -10.76
N ARG A 206 0.37 -4.71 -10.02
CA ARG A 206 -0.30 -3.85 -9.06
C ARG A 206 0.48 -3.76 -7.75
N SER A 207 1.09 -4.87 -7.32
CA SER A 207 1.84 -4.96 -6.06
C SER A 207 3.26 -4.40 -6.18
N GLU A 208 3.60 -3.44 -5.32
CA GLU A 208 4.98 -2.95 -5.21
C GLU A 208 5.97 -4.07 -4.78
N ALA A 209 5.51 -5.02 -3.96
CA ALA A 209 6.35 -6.12 -3.50
C ALA A 209 6.75 -7.08 -4.64
N LYS A 210 5.98 -7.10 -5.73
CA LYS A 210 6.25 -7.91 -6.93
C LYS A 210 6.98 -7.12 -8.03
N ALA A 211 7.26 -5.84 -7.82
CA ALA A 211 7.96 -4.99 -8.78
C ALA A 211 9.42 -5.39 -8.94
N GLU A 212 9.96 -5.24 -10.15
CA GLU A 212 11.39 -5.43 -10.40
C GLU A 212 12.18 -4.17 -10.08
N PHE A 213 13.40 -4.35 -9.57
CA PHE A 213 14.36 -3.27 -9.38
C PHE A 213 15.04 -2.89 -10.69
N VAL A 214 15.16 -1.59 -10.93
CA VAL A 214 15.91 -0.97 -12.02
C VAL A 214 17.25 -0.51 -11.45
N ASP A 215 18.31 -1.26 -11.78
CA ASP A 215 19.67 -0.98 -11.33
C ASP A 215 20.36 0.00 -12.30
N VAL A 216 20.78 1.15 -11.76
CA VAL A 216 21.57 2.19 -12.44
C VAL A 216 22.97 2.36 -11.84
N SER A 217 23.42 1.43 -11.00
CA SER A 217 24.76 1.49 -10.35
C SER A 217 25.92 1.58 -11.36
N ARG A 218 25.75 1.00 -12.55
CA ARG A 218 26.77 0.92 -13.61
C ARG A 218 26.48 1.77 -14.84
N GLY A 219 25.43 2.58 -14.82
CA GLY A 219 25.06 3.42 -15.95
C GLY A 219 23.56 3.60 -16.09
N ASP A 220 23.18 4.30 -17.15
CA ASP A 220 21.79 4.59 -17.47
C ASP A 220 21.01 3.31 -17.79
N LYS A 221 19.70 3.37 -17.58
CA LYS A 221 18.80 2.29 -17.94
C LYS A 221 17.70 2.74 -18.88
N ASP A 222 17.55 1.98 -19.96
CA ASP A 222 16.52 2.16 -20.97
C ASP A 222 15.49 1.03 -20.91
N ASN A 223 14.49 1.12 -21.79
CA ASN A 223 13.47 0.10 -21.98
C ASN A 223 12.61 -0.19 -20.74
N ILE A 224 12.49 0.78 -19.84
CA ILE A 224 11.55 0.72 -18.71
C ILE A 224 10.19 1.19 -19.22
N ASN A 225 9.46 0.30 -19.88
CA ASN A 225 8.23 0.66 -20.61
C ASN A 225 6.97 0.30 -19.82
N PHE A 226 5.91 1.09 -20.01
CA PHE A 226 4.58 0.79 -19.51
C PHE A 226 3.56 0.77 -20.64
N GLU A 227 2.72 -0.26 -20.66
CA GLU A 227 1.55 -0.37 -21.52
C GLU A 227 0.28 -0.18 -20.68
N LEU A 228 -0.38 0.97 -20.85
CA LEU A 228 -1.63 1.26 -20.17
C LEU A 228 -2.75 0.40 -20.74
N THR A 229 -3.44 -0.30 -19.85
CA THR A 229 -4.55 -1.19 -20.19
C THR A 229 -5.86 -0.65 -19.64
N ARG A 230 -6.97 -0.98 -20.30
CA ARG A 230 -8.31 -0.67 -19.79
C ARG A 230 -8.66 -1.56 -18.60
N LEU A 231 -9.59 -1.06 -17.79
CA LEU A 231 -10.24 -1.90 -16.77
C LEU A 231 -10.92 -3.10 -17.44
N ARG A 232 -10.95 -4.21 -16.71
CA ARG A 232 -11.61 -5.46 -17.07
C ARG A 232 -13.00 -5.50 -16.46
N THR A 233 -13.88 -6.25 -17.09
CA THR A 233 -15.24 -6.43 -16.57
C THR A 233 -15.40 -7.80 -15.91
N ILE A 234 -16.06 -7.81 -14.75
CA ILE A 234 -16.65 -9.02 -14.16
C ILE A 234 -18.17 -8.91 -14.32
N LYS A 235 -18.77 -9.90 -15.00
CA LYS A 235 -20.21 -9.93 -15.29
C LYS A 235 -20.87 -11.18 -14.72
N GLY A 236 -22.10 -11.00 -14.26
CA GLY A 236 -22.94 -12.10 -13.80
C GLY A 236 -24.34 -11.64 -13.44
N THR A 237 -25.08 -12.54 -12.79
CA THR A 237 -26.42 -12.27 -12.28
C THR A 237 -26.47 -12.47 -10.77
N VAL A 238 -27.22 -11.62 -10.06
CA VAL A 238 -27.65 -11.87 -8.69
C VAL A 238 -29.10 -12.39 -8.72
N ARG A 239 -29.38 -13.46 -7.98
CA ARG A 239 -30.63 -14.23 -8.04
C ARG A 239 -31.24 -14.40 -6.66
N LEU A 240 -32.56 -14.49 -6.60
CA LEU A 240 -33.26 -15.01 -5.43
C LEU A 240 -33.11 -16.55 -5.36
N PRO A 241 -33.22 -17.15 -4.16
CA PRO A 241 -33.28 -18.59 -4.00
C PRO A 241 -34.40 -19.23 -4.84
N GLU A 242 -34.27 -20.53 -5.13
CA GLU A 242 -35.28 -21.28 -5.86
C GLU A 242 -36.67 -21.17 -5.17
N GLY A 243 -37.71 -20.97 -5.98
CA GLY A 243 -39.08 -20.78 -5.51
C GLY A 243 -39.39 -19.39 -4.94
N ALA A 244 -38.40 -18.53 -4.74
CA ALA A 244 -38.64 -17.16 -4.30
C ALA A 244 -38.94 -16.21 -5.47
N SER A 245 -39.69 -15.14 -5.19
CA SER A 245 -39.89 -14.00 -6.08
C SER A 245 -39.92 -12.73 -5.25
N ALA A 246 -39.36 -11.66 -5.79
CA ALA A 246 -39.26 -10.38 -5.10
C ALA A 246 -40.66 -9.82 -4.82
N SER A 247 -41.07 -9.75 -3.54
CA SER A 247 -42.34 -9.13 -3.15
C SER A 247 -42.31 -7.60 -3.23
N ARG A 248 -41.09 -7.05 -3.24
CA ARG A 248 -40.66 -5.66 -3.45
C ARG A 248 -39.30 -5.67 -4.14
N ASP A 249 -38.85 -4.53 -4.63
CA ASP A 249 -37.51 -4.41 -5.20
C ASP A 249 -36.45 -4.82 -4.17
N VAL A 250 -35.54 -5.70 -4.56
CA VAL A 250 -34.41 -6.14 -3.74
C VAL A 250 -33.16 -5.45 -4.25
N THR A 251 -32.52 -4.66 -3.39
CA THR A 251 -31.30 -3.93 -3.69
C THR A 251 -30.12 -4.63 -3.04
N VAL A 252 -29.08 -4.91 -3.83
CA VAL A 252 -27.91 -5.65 -3.38
C VAL A 252 -26.66 -4.98 -3.96
N THR A 253 -25.67 -4.72 -3.11
CA THR A 253 -24.36 -4.24 -3.56
C THR A 253 -23.51 -5.46 -3.93
N ILE A 254 -22.95 -5.47 -5.14
CA ILE A 254 -22.02 -6.51 -5.59
C ILE A 254 -20.61 -5.93 -5.53
N ILE A 255 -19.69 -6.65 -4.90
CA ILE A 255 -18.33 -6.18 -4.65
C ILE A 255 -17.34 -7.22 -5.14
N ALA A 256 -16.34 -6.80 -5.92
CA ALA A 256 -15.16 -7.59 -6.22
C ALA A 256 -13.96 -6.98 -5.51
N SER A 257 -13.23 -7.79 -4.73
CA SER A 257 -12.03 -7.34 -4.02
C SER A 257 -10.94 -8.40 -4.03
N ASN A 258 -9.68 -7.99 -4.17
CA ASN A 258 -8.49 -8.81 -3.95
C ASN A 258 -7.59 -8.15 -2.87
N SER A 259 -6.30 -8.46 -2.83
CA SER A 259 -5.40 -7.89 -1.81
C SER A 259 -5.10 -6.40 -1.99
N ILE A 260 -5.39 -5.82 -3.17
CA ILE A 260 -4.98 -4.45 -3.55
C ILE A 260 -6.18 -3.60 -3.97
N ASP A 261 -7.04 -4.17 -4.80
CA ASP A 261 -8.10 -3.49 -5.54
C ASP A 261 -9.47 -3.92 -5.02
N SER A 262 -10.41 -2.98 -5.06
CA SER A 262 -11.83 -3.22 -4.78
C SER A 262 -12.69 -2.36 -5.69
N ALA A 263 -13.80 -2.92 -6.17
CA ALA A 263 -14.83 -2.19 -6.89
C ALA A 263 -16.21 -2.73 -6.54
N ASP A 264 -17.21 -1.87 -6.59
CA ASP A 264 -18.59 -2.22 -6.31
C ASP A 264 -19.57 -1.68 -7.37
N THR A 265 -20.75 -2.29 -7.39
CA THR A 265 -21.89 -1.84 -8.18
C THR A 265 -23.17 -2.25 -7.46
N VAL A 266 -24.27 -1.58 -7.76
CA VAL A 266 -25.59 -1.92 -7.19
C VAL A 266 -26.42 -2.67 -8.21
N ALA A 267 -26.97 -3.80 -7.80
CA ALA A 267 -27.91 -4.59 -8.57
C ALA A 267 -29.32 -4.46 -7.96
N TYR A 268 -30.30 -4.25 -8.82
CA TYR A 268 -31.71 -4.11 -8.44
C TYR A 268 -32.49 -5.27 -9.04
N ILE A 269 -33.03 -6.15 -8.21
CA ILE A 269 -33.98 -7.19 -8.63
C ILE A 269 -35.39 -6.60 -8.49
N PRO A 270 -36.07 -6.26 -9.60
CA PRO A 270 -37.39 -5.63 -9.53
C PRO A 270 -38.42 -6.56 -8.89
N LYS A 271 -39.47 -5.98 -8.29
CA LYS A 271 -40.63 -6.73 -7.82
C LYS A 271 -41.16 -7.67 -8.90
N GLY A 272 -41.41 -8.93 -8.52
CA GLY A 272 -41.86 -10.00 -9.41
C GLY A 272 -40.76 -10.64 -10.26
N ALA A 273 -39.57 -10.05 -10.35
CA ALA A 273 -38.41 -10.67 -10.97
C ALA A 273 -37.74 -11.67 -10.02
N LYS A 274 -36.88 -12.52 -10.60
CA LYS A 274 -36.09 -13.51 -9.88
C LYS A 274 -34.59 -13.18 -9.85
N GLU A 275 -34.13 -12.33 -10.75
CA GLU A 275 -32.72 -12.02 -10.91
C GLU A 275 -32.49 -10.65 -11.54
N ALA A 276 -31.25 -10.16 -11.41
CA ALA A 276 -30.76 -8.96 -12.07
C ALA A 276 -29.32 -9.19 -12.55
N SER A 277 -28.98 -8.63 -13.71
CA SER A 277 -27.60 -8.63 -14.21
C SER A 277 -26.80 -7.51 -13.54
N TYR A 278 -25.49 -7.74 -13.37
CA TYR A 278 -24.57 -6.73 -12.89
C TYR A 278 -23.27 -6.73 -13.70
N THR A 279 -22.52 -5.63 -13.64
CA THR A 279 -21.19 -5.51 -14.24
C THR A 279 -20.30 -4.67 -13.33
N LEU A 280 -19.15 -5.23 -12.96
CA LEU A 280 -18.09 -4.55 -12.24
C LEU A 280 -16.95 -4.20 -13.20
N SER A 281 -16.31 -3.05 -12.99
CA SER A 281 -15.07 -2.67 -13.68
C SER A 281 -13.92 -2.70 -12.69
N VAL A 282 -12.91 -3.54 -12.94
CA VAL A 282 -11.78 -3.78 -12.05
C VAL A 282 -10.47 -3.76 -12.83
N PRO A 283 -9.33 -3.35 -12.22
CA PRO A 283 -8.02 -3.56 -12.83
C PRO A 283 -7.75 -5.05 -13.13
N PRO A 284 -6.98 -5.40 -14.17
CA PRO A 284 -6.41 -6.73 -14.30
C PRO A 284 -5.66 -7.10 -13.01
N ASN A 285 -5.92 -8.28 -12.46
CA ASN A 285 -5.26 -8.72 -11.23
C ASN A 285 -3.84 -9.24 -11.47
N ASP A 286 -3.02 -9.17 -10.42
CA ASP A 286 -1.72 -9.84 -10.37
C ASP A 286 -1.87 -11.37 -10.26
N ASP A 287 -0.79 -12.08 -10.53
CA ASP A 287 -0.67 -13.54 -10.37
C ASP A 287 -0.99 -13.91 -8.93
N ASN A 288 -1.86 -14.90 -8.79
CA ASN A 288 -2.32 -15.45 -7.51
C ASN A 288 -3.01 -14.42 -6.60
N ASP A 289 -3.54 -13.32 -7.17
CA ASP A 289 -4.32 -12.30 -6.45
C ASP A 289 -5.69 -12.06 -7.11
N GLU A 290 -6.38 -13.16 -7.39
CA GLU A 290 -7.70 -13.16 -8.04
C GLU A 290 -8.77 -12.48 -7.17
N TYR A 291 -9.78 -11.90 -7.80
CA TYR A 291 -10.86 -11.24 -7.08
C TYR A 291 -11.77 -12.25 -6.39
N LYS A 292 -12.15 -11.95 -5.15
CA LYS A 292 -13.31 -12.55 -4.50
C LYS A 292 -14.52 -11.67 -4.75
N VAL A 293 -15.56 -12.25 -5.35
CA VAL A 293 -16.81 -11.55 -5.65
C VAL A 293 -17.85 -11.92 -4.60
N ARG A 294 -18.52 -10.93 -4.03
CA ARG A 294 -19.57 -11.11 -3.03
C ARG A 294 -20.74 -10.17 -3.26
N TYR A 295 -21.87 -10.51 -2.67
CA TYR A 295 -22.95 -9.58 -2.48
C TYR A 295 -23.00 -9.07 -1.03
N GLU A 296 -23.55 -7.88 -0.84
CA GLU A 296 -23.95 -7.31 0.44
C GLU A 296 -25.42 -6.85 0.39
N ASN A 297 -26.22 -7.32 1.33
CA ASN A 297 -27.66 -7.10 1.46
C ASN A 297 -27.97 -6.57 2.88
N TRP A 298 -28.04 -5.26 3.03
CA TRP A 298 -28.27 -4.61 4.32
C TRP A 298 -29.74 -4.24 4.57
N TYR A 299 -30.61 -4.42 3.58
CA TYR A 299 -31.99 -3.89 3.60
C TYR A 299 -33.08 -4.96 3.56
N ASP A 300 -32.74 -6.22 3.27
CA ASP A 300 -33.70 -7.31 3.29
C ASP A 300 -33.32 -8.40 4.29
N ASN A 301 -33.99 -8.39 5.45
CA ASN A 301 -33.81 -9.38 6.51
C ASN A 301 -34.29 -10.80 6.13
N SER A 302 -34.83 -11.01 4.94
CA SER A 302 -35.19 -12.34 4.43
C SER A 302 -33.97 -13.14 3.96
N PHE A 303 -32.85 -12.46 3.70
CA PHE A 303 -31.62 -13.07 3.17
C PHE A 303 -30.42 -12.78 4.07
N ALA A 304 -29.38 -13.60 3.96
CA ALA A 304 -28.10 -13.37 4.59
C ALA A 304 -27.50 -12.05 4.10
N ASP A 305 -26.78 -11.37 4.98
CA ASP A 305 -26.29 -10.02 4.69
C ASP A 305 -25.12 -10.08 3.70
N ILE A 306 -24.36 -11.17 3.66
CA ILE A 306 -23.23 -11.36 2.76
C ILE A 306 -23.32 -12.74 2.10
N GLY A 307 -22.82 -12.87 0.87
CA GLY A 307 -22.56 -14.17 0.26
C GLY A 307 -21.52 -14.06 -0.86
N TYR A 308 -20.61 -15.02 -0.91
CA TYR A 308 -19.48 -15.04 -1.83
C TYR A 308 -19.71 -16.00 -2.99
N TYR A 309 -19.20 -15.65 -4.17
CA TYR A 309 -19.16 -16.54 -5.32
C TYR A 309 -18.30 -17.76 -5.00
N GLY A 310 -18.88 -18.96 -5.06
CA GLY A 310 -18.21 -20.24 -4.88
C GLY A 310 -18.17 -21.06 -6.17
N SER A 311 -17.56 -22.24 -6.11
CA SER A 311 -17.38 -23.11 -7.29
C SER A 311 -18.69 -23.67 -7.86
N SER A 312 -19.69 -23.91 -7.03
CA SER A 312 -20.99 -24.48 -7.41
C SER A 312 -22.18 -23.63 -6.94
N GLU A 313 -22.04 -22.94 -5.82
CA GLU A 313 -23.09 -22.14 -5.19
C GLU A 313 -22.50 -20.91 -4.50
N THR A 314 -23.37 -20.05 -3.98
CA THR A 314 -22.95 -18.93 -3.14
C THR A 314 -22.68 -19.42 -1.72
N VAL A 315 -21.52 -19.05 -1.18
CA VAL A 315 -21.02 -19.53 0.12
C VAL A 315 -20.98 -18.39 1.14
N ARG A 316 -21.12 -18.72 2.44
CA ARG A 316 -21.10 -17.71 3.52
C ARG A 316 -19.71 -17.18 3.86
N SER A 317 -18.66 -17.98 3.62
CA SER A 317 -17.28 -17.66 4.02
C SER A 317 -16.43 -17.23 2.83
N ALA A 318 -15.61 -16.20 3.03
CA ALA A 318 -14.61 -15.75 2.07
C ALA A 318 -13.52 -16.80 1.80
N ASP A 319 -13.28 -17.74 2.71
CA ASP A 319 -12.27 -18.80 2.56
C ASP A 319 -12.73 -19.91 1.61
N LEU A 320 -14.04 -20.03 1.43
CA LEU A 320 -14.67 -20.96 0.49
C LEU A 320 -14.97 -20.28 -0.87
N ALA A 321 -14.68 -18.98 -0.99
CA ALA A 321 -14.94 -18.23 -2.20
C ALA A 321 -13.99 -18.70 -3.32
N LYS A 322 -14.54 -18.80 -4.53
CA LYS A 322 -13.75 -19.06 -5.74
C LYS A 322 -13.17 -17.75 -6.26
N GLY A 323 -11.87 -17.77 -6.56
CA GLY A 323 -11.20 -16.65 -7.21
C GLY A 323 -11.72 -16.39 -8.63
N VAL A 324 -11.82 -15.12 -8.99
CA VAL A 324 -12.20 -14.64 -10.31
C VAL A 324 -10.99 -13.96 -10.94
N ASN A 325 -10.42 -14.61 -11.94
CA ASN A 325 -9.26 -14.11 -12.67
C ASN A 325 -9.68 -13.25 -13.86
N VAL A 326 -9.15 -12.03 -13.92
CA VAL A 326 -9.34 -11.07 -15.01
C VAL A 326 -8.02 -10.55 -15.57
N ARG A 327 -6.88 -11.19 -15.24
CA ARG A 327 -5.55 -10.72 -15.64
C ARG A 327 -5.41 -10.53 -17.15
N LYS A 328 -5.93 -11.47 -17.94
CA LYS A 328 -5.80 -11.46 -19.41
C LYS A 328 -7.07 -11.08 -20.16
N GLU A 329 -8.24 -11.32 -19.56
CA GLU A 329 -9.54 -11.16 -20.22
C GLU A 329 -10.64 -10.79 -19.22
N ASN A 330 -11.82 -10.46 -19.73
CA ASN A 330 -12.99 -10.20 -18.91
C ASN A 330 -13.55 -11.51 -18.36
N ALA A 331 -14.13 -11.49 -17.16
CA ALA A 331 -14.81 -12.63 -16.58
C ALA A 331 -16.34 -12.51 -16.74
N GLY A 332 -16.98 -13.63 -17.09
CA GLY A 332 -18.43 -13.76 -17.18
C GLY A 332 -18.95 -14.97 -16.42
N GLY A 333 -20.26 -15.05 -16.21
CA GLY A 333 -20.90 -16.18 -15.53
C GLY A 333 -20.66 -16.22 -14.01
N ILE A 334 -20.29 -15.08 -13.42
CA ILE A 334 -20.06 -14.97 -11.98
C ILE A 334 -21.40 -14.76 -11.28
N ASN A 335 -22.17 -15.83 -11.11
CA ASN A 335 -23.54 -15.73 -10.63
C ASN A 335 -23.61 -15.91 -9.11
N LEU A 336 -24.42 -15.07 -8.46
CA LEU A 336 -24.68 -15.10 -7.03
C LEU A 336 -26.15 -15.41 -6.79
N THR A 337 -26.43 -16.24 -5.78
CA THR A 337 -27.78 -16.51 -5.29
C THR A 337 -27.85 -16.05 -3.85
N LEU A 338 -28.81 -15.19 -3.53
CA LEU A 338 -29.01 -14.74 -2.16
C LEU A 338 -29.32 -15.94 -1.27
N ILE A 339 -28.67 -16.00 -0.10
CA ILE A 339 -28.86 -17.10 0.84
C ILE A 339 -30.08 -16.78 1.69
N ALA A 340 -31.15 -17.57 1.59
CA ALA A 340 -32.35 -17.37 2.40
C ALA A 340 -32.03 -17.49 3.91
N LYS A 341 -32.71 -16.71 4.73
CA LYS A 341 -32.80 -16.97 6.17
C LYS A 341 -33.99 -17.91 6.43
N LYS A 342 -33.82 -18.81 7.41
CA LYS A 342 -34.88 -19.66 7.96
C LYS A 342 -35.15 -19.28 9.40
N THR A 343 -36.41 -19.44 9.80
CA THR A 343 -36.83 -19.21 11.17
C THR A 343 -36.48 -20.40 12.05
N VAL A 344 -35.75 -20.13 13.13
CA VAL A 344 -35.63 -20.99 14.29
C VAL A 344 -36.58 -20.43 15.34
N SER A 345 -37.46 -21.27 15.88
CA SER A 345 -38.44 -20.85 16.88
C SER A 345 -38.64 -21.93 17.92
N GLY A 346 -39.06 -21.51 19.11
CA GLY A 346 -39.32 -22.41 20.21
C GLY A 346 -39.91 -21.64 21.38
N LYS A 347 -39.81 -22.22 22.57
CA LYS A 347 -40.32 -21.63 23.80
C LYS A 347 -39.22 -21.55 24.85
N ILE A 348 -39.03 -20.38 25.46
CA ILE A 348 -38.22 -20.22 26.66
C ILE A 348 -39.15 -20.35 27.87
N SER A 349 -38.81 -21.21 28.83
CA SER A 349 -39.66 -21.51 29.99
C SER A 349 -38.84 -21.52 31.27
N LEU A 350 -39.44 -21.05 32.36
CA LEU A 350 -38.91 -21.24 33.70
C LEU A 350 -39.03 -22.72 34.09
N PRO A 351 -38.04 -23.27 34.82
CA PRO A 351 -38.10 -24.66 35.30
C PRO A 351 -39.23 -24.88 36.32
N TYR A 352 -39.61 -23.83 37.04
CA TYR A 352 -40.73 -23.79 37.98
C TYR A 352 -41.18 -22.35 38.22
N GLY A 353 -42.41 -22.17 38.70
CA GLY A 353 -42.95 -20.87 39.09
C GLY A 353 -43.29 -19.93 37.92
N THR A 354 -43.36 -18.64 38.21
CA THR A 354 -43.69 -17.57 37.27
C THR A 354 -42.67 -16.44 37.32
N ALA A 355 -42.57 -15.66 36.25
CA ALA A 355 -41.63 -14.54 36.16
C ALA A 355 -41.96 -13.46 37.21
N PRO A 356 -40.93 -12.84 37.80
CA PRO A 356 -41.08 -11.87 38.89
C PRO A 356 -41.74 -10.57 38.41
N LYS A 357 -41.97 -9.66 39.37
CA LYS A 357 -42.48 -8.32 39.08
C LYS A 357 -41.59 -7.61 38.06
N GLY A 358 -42.17 -7.13 36.95
CA GLY A 358 -41.44 -6.54 35.83
C GLY A 358 -40.96 -7.54 34.75
N GLY A 359 -41.24 -8.83 34.90
CA GLY A 359 -40.90 -9.87 33.93
C GLY A 359 -39.43 -10.30 33.96
N LEU A 360 -39.07 -11.25 33.10
CA LEU A 360 -37.71 -11.75 32.91
C LEU A 360 -37.31 -11.68 31.44
N THR A 361 -36.30 -10.87 31.12
CA THR A 361 -35.72 -10.80 29.78
C THR A 361 -34.58 -11.80 29.64
N VAL A 362 -34.68 -12.64 28.60
CA VAL A 362 -33.69 -13.64 28.21
C VAL A 362 -33.24 -13.35 26.79
N THR A 363 -31.94 -13.33 26.56
CA THR A 363 -31.36 -13.28 25.22
C THR A 363 -31.32 -14.70 24.68
N VAL A 364 -32.04 -14.99 23.61
CA VAL A 364 -31.96 -16.25 22.88
C VAL A 364 -31.09 -16.03 21.66
N TYR A 365 -30.15 -16.92 21.39
CA TYR A 365 -29.27 -16.80 20.22
C TYR A 365 -29.15 -18.12 19.46
N ALA A 366 -28.89 -18.00 18.16
CA ALA A 366 -28.40 -19.11 17.36
C ALA A 366 -27.11 -18.71 16.66
N GLU A 367 -26.09 -19.56 16.77
CA GLU A 367 -24.77 -19.29 16.23
C GLU A 367 -24.11 -20.53 15.62
N ASN A 368 -23.29 -20.32 14.60
CA ASN A 368 -22.34 -21.28 14.05
C ASN A 368 -20.97 -20.59 13.89
N ASN A 369 -20.04 -21.20 13.17
CA ASN A 369 -18.69 -20.63 12.97
C ASN A 369 -18.67 -19.31 12.15
N THR A 370 -19.79 -18.90 11.56
CA THR A 370 -19.85 -17.77 10.61
C THR A 370 -20.93 -16.74 10.99
N ASP A 371 -22.04 -17.19 11.55
CA ASP A 371 -23.24 -16.39 11.81
C ASP A 371 -23.60 -16.47 13.29
N LYS A 372 -24.02 -15.33 13.86
CA LYS A 372 -24.66 -15.24 15.18
C LYS A 372 -25.86 -14.33 15.10
N GLN A 373 -27.01 -14.81 15.55
CA GLN A 373 -28.26 -14.05 15.59
C GLN A 373 -28.83 -14.09 16.99
N VAL A 374 -29.38 -12.96 17.44
CA VAL A 374 -29.88 -12.77 18.79
C VAL A 374 -31.32 -12.25 18.77
N SER A 375 -32.11 -12.69 19.74
CA SER A 375 -33.47 -12.21 20.00
C SER A 375 -33.62 -11.96 21.49
N TYR A 376 -34.15 -10.80 21.86
CA TYR A 376 -34.49 -10.48 23.24
C TYR A 376 -35.92 -10.87 23.52
N VAL A 377 -36.13 -11.77 24.48
CA VAL A 377 -37.43 -12.36 24.78
C VAL A 377 -37.78 -12.06 26.23
N THR A 378 -38.90 -11.38 26.46
CA THR A 378 -39.37 -11.07 27.82
C THR A 378 -40.51 -12.01 28.20
N ILE A 379 -40.32 -12.80 29.25
CA ILE A 379 -41.38 -13.54 29.93
C ILE A 379 -42.13 -12.55 30.85
N PRO A 380 -43.41 -12.22 30.58
CA PRO A 380 -44.14 -11.24 31.37
C PRO A 380 -44.35 -11.71 32.82
N GLU A 381 -44.47 -10.75 33.74
CA GLU A 381 -44.82 -11.01 35.14
C GLU A 381 -46.01 -11.98 35.27
N GLY A 382 -45.88 -12.97 36.15
CA GLY A 382 -46.94 -13.97 36.36
C GLY A 382 -47.07 -15.03 35.25
N LYS A 383 -46.27 -14.98 34.17
CA LYS A 383 -46.17 -16.04 33.16
C LYS A 383 -44.96 -16.94 33.42
N SER A 384 -45.02 -18.19 32.98
CA SER A 384 -43.93 -19.17 33.13
C SER A 384 -43.10 -19.38 31.85
N SER A 385 -43.55 -18.84 30.72
CA SER A 385 -42.89 -19.05 29.43
C SER A 385 -43.24 -17.97 28.41
N MET A 386 -42.44 -17.88 27.36
CA MET A 386 -42.67 -17.05 26.18
C MET A 386 -42.12 -17.76 24.94
N ASP A 387 -42.79 -17.59 23.80
CA ASP A 387 -42.29 -18.09 22.52
C ASP A 387 -41.18 -17.16 22.00
N TYR A 388 -40.18 -17.75 21.34
CA TYR A 388 -39.11 -17.02 20.68
C TYR A 388 -39.04 -17.37 19.21
N SER A 389 -38.53 -16.43 18.41
CA SER A 389 -38.28 -16.62 16.99
C SER A 389 -37.04 -15.83 16.57
N LEU A 390 -36.17 -16.44 15.79
CA LEU A 390 -34.96 -15.85 15.24
C LEU A 390 -34.74 -16.32 13.81
N SER A 391 -34.31 -15.42 12.93
CA SER A 391 -34.05 -15.73 11.52
C SER A 391 -32.55 -15.90 11.29
N VAL A 392 -32.12 -17.09 10.89
CA VAL A 392 -30.71 -17.41 10.62
C VAL A 392 -30.50 -17.77 9.16
N PRO A 393 -29.36 -17.40 8.54
CA PRO A 393 -29.01 -17.91 7.21
C PRO A 393 -29.11 -19.44 7.14
N VAL A 394 -29.53 -19.97 5.99
CA VAL A 394 -29.46 -21.42 5.75
C VAL A 394 -28.01 -21.87 5.86
N GLY A 395 -27.76 -22.82 6.75
CA GLY A 395 -26.43 -23.34 7.02
C GLY A 395 -26.47 -24.55 7.95
N LYS A 396 -25.30 -25.15 8.20
CA LYS A 396 -25.14 -26.29 9.12
C LYS A 396 -24.45 -25.85 10.41
N GLY A 397 -24.58 -26.67 11.45
CA GLY A 397 -23.82 -26.52 12.69
C GLY A 397 -24.29 -25.40 13.62
N TYR A 398 -25.50 -24.88 13.44
CA TYR A 398 -26.07 -23.93 14.39
C TYR A 398 -26.28 -24.57 15.77
N ARG A 399 -25.85 -23.87 16.81
CA ARG A 399 -26.18 -24.12 18.21
C ARG A 399 -27.17 -23.05 18.65
N VAL A 400 -28.23 -23.45 19.34
CA VAL A 400 -29.20 -22.52 19.93
C VAL A 400 -28.92 -22.45 21.42
N GLY A 401 -28.84 -21.25 21.96
CA GLY A 401 -28.58 -21.04 23.37
C GLY A 401 -29.34 -19.85 23.93
N TYR A 402 -29.22 -19.67 25.24
CA TYR A 402 -29.76 -18.52 25.96
C TYR A 402 -28.71 -17.89 26.86
N GLU A 403 -28.91 -16.62 27.18
CA GLU A 403 -28.15 -15.85 28.15
C GLU A 403 -29.09 -14.91 28.94
N MET A 404 -28.85 -14.71 30.23
CA MET A 404 -29.62 -13.84 31.11
C MET A 404 -28.72 -13.14 32.14
N SER A 405 -29.14 -11.97 32.60
CA SER A 405 -28.37 -11.16 33.56
C SER A 405 -28.19 -11.85 34.91
N ILE A 406 -27.02 -11.62 35.53
CA ILE A 406 -26.46 -12.26 36.73
C ILE A 406 -27.26 -12.10 38.04
N LYS A 407 -28.41 -11.40 38.04
CA LYS A 407 -29.25 -11.17 39.22
C LYS A 407 -30.54 -11.97 39.15
N ASN A 408 -30.43 -13.29 39.18
CA ASN A 408 -31.57 -14.19 39.39
C ASN A 408 -31.09 -15.55 39.96
N ASP A 409 -32.05 -16.40 40.33
CA ASP A 409 -31.79 -17.73 40.90
C ASP A 409 -31.50 -18.80 39.82
N PHE A 410 -31.27 -18.41 38.57
CA PHE A 410 -31.14 -19.31 37.43
C PHE A 410 -29.71 -19.31 36.86
N VAL A 411 -29.35 -20.40 36.18
CA VAL A 411 -28.07 -20.47 35.47
C VAL A 411 -28.08 -19.43 34.34
N PRO A 412 -27.09 -18.53 34.27
CA PRO A 412 -27.15 -17.35 33.40
C PRO A 412 -27.04 -17.67 31.91
N TRP A 413 -26.65 -18.89 31.51
CA TRP A 413 -26.56 -19.28 30.11
C TRP A 413 -26.70 -20.80 29.92
N GLY A 414 -27.03 -21.23 28.71
CA GLY A 414 -27.11 -22.65 28.36
C GLY A 414 -27.40 -22.88 26.87
N TYR A 415 -27.21 -24.12 26.40
CA TYR A 415 -27.49 -24.53 25.03
C TYR A 415 -28.62 -25.57 24.95
N TYR A 416 -29.34 -25.57 23.83
CA TYR A 416 -30.33 -26.57 23.50
C TYR A 416 -29.66 -27.92 23.18
N GLY A 417 -30.19 -29.01 23.76
CA GLY A 417 -29.78 -30.39 23.49
C GLY A 417 -30.92 -31.38 23.75
N PRO A 418 -30.92 -32.57 23.09
CA PRO A 418 -32.00 -33.57 23.16
C PRO A 418 -32.18 -34.21 24.56
N THR A 419 -31.22 -33.98 25.47
CA THR A 419 -31.35 -34.24 26.90
C THR A 419 -31.13 -32.93 27.62
N VAL A 420 -32.11 -32.50 28.42
CA VAL A 420 -31.92 -31.40 29.38
C VAL A 420 -30.87 -31.87 30.39
N ARG A 421 -29.62 -31.48 30.12
CA ARG A 421 -28.41 -31.38 30.98
C ARG A 421 -27.18 -31.69 30.11
N SER A 422 -26.65 -30.69 29.42
CA SER A 422 -25.18 -30.59 29.37
C SER A 422 -24.76 -29.77 30.59
N LEU A 423 -24.62 -30.49 31.71
CA LEU A 423 -23.74 -30.06 32.79
C LEU A 423 -22.37 -29.83 32.15
N CYS A 424 -21.85 -28.61 32.24
CA CYS A 424 -20.41 -28.44 32.23
C CYS A 424 -19.94 -28.91 33.61
N PRO A 425 -19.13 -29.98 33.75
CA PRO A 425 -18.32 -30.13 34.94
C PRO A 425 -17.19 -29.10 34.84
N ILE A 426 -17.04 -28.33 35.91
CA ILE A 426 -15.94 -27.41 36.17
C ILE A 426 -14.59 -28.17 36.12
N THR A 427 -13.51 -27.57 35.59
CA THR A 427 -12.18 -27.50 36.27
C THR A 427 -11.15 -26.64 35.52
N HIS A 428 -10.57 -25.69 36.29
CA HIS A 428 -9.37 -24.85 36.07
C HIS A 428 -9.56 -23.68 35.09
N ILE A 429 -9.44 -22.42 35.50
CA ILE A 429 -8.38 -21.77 36.30
C ILE A 429 -8.91 -21.13 37.58
#